data_AF-A0A940UJE4-F1
#
_entry.id   AF-A0A940UJE4-F1
#
_cell.length_a   1.000
_cell.length_b   1.000
_cell.length_c   1.000
_cell.angle_alpha   90.00
_cell.angle_beta   90.00
_cell.angle_gamma   90.00
#
_symmetry.space_group_name_H-M   'P 1'
#
loop_
_entity.id
_entity.type
_entity.pdbx_description
1 polymer ?
#
loop_
_entity_poly.entity_id
_entity_poly.type
_entity_poly.pdbx_seq_one_letter_code
_entity_poly.pdbx_strand_id
1 'polypeptide(L)' 'METVFLAMSGGLDSSFAAHLLTKQGFNVVGVTFALLPKGLTSTGNPKACCSLDSIERARRTADGLAIPHYVMNL' A
#
# COMPACT_ATOMS: atom_id res chain seq x y z
N MET A 1 14.23 17.66 3.59
CA MET A 1 13.60 16.55 2.88
C MET A 1 12.40 16.14 3.70
N GLU A 2 11.19 16.31 3.18
CA GLU A 2 9.97 15.98 3.92
C GLU A 2 9.70 14.47 3.82
N THR A 3 9.14 13.90 4.89
CA THR A 3 8.72 12.49 4.92
C THR A 3 7.24 12.41 4.61
N VAL A 4 6.87 11.57 3.63
CA VAL A 4 5.48 11.40 3.18
C VAL A 4 5.04 9.98 3.48
N PHE A 5 4.08 9.84 4.41
CA PHE A 5 3.37 8.59 4.63
C PHE A 5 2.24 8.48 3.62
N LEU A 6 2.36 7.53 2.70
CA LEU A 6 1.40 7.34 1.62
C LEU A 6 0.54 6.10 1.89
N ALA A 7 -0.78 6.29 1.92
CA ALA A 7 -1.71 5.17 1.93
C ALA A 7 -1.65 4.41 0.59
N MET A 8 -1.33 3.13 0.64
CA MET A 8 -1.21 2.25 -0.53
C MET A 8 -2.24 1.12 -0.46
N SER A 9 -3.24 1.18 -1.34
CA SER A 9 -4.30 0.16 -1.45
C SER A 9 -3.92 -1.03 -2.35
N GLY A 10 -2.76 -0.95 -3.00
CA GLY A 10 -2.38 -1.88 -4.09
C GLY A 10 -2.98 -1.51 -5.45
N GLY A 11 -3.73 -0.40 -5.51
CA GLY A 11 -4.27 0.16 -6.74
C GLY A 11 -3.23 0.93 -7.55
N LEU A 12 -3.56 1.18 -8.83
CA LEU A 12 -2.71 1.91 -9.77
C LEU A 12 -2.44 3.34 -9.28
N ASP A 13 -3.46 4.05 -8.81
CA ASP A 13 -3.33 5.46 -8.41
C ASP A 13 -2.33 5.65 -7.27
N SER A 14 -2.46 4.84 -6.20
CA SER A 14 -1.51 4.87 -5.08
C SER A 14 -0.10 4.45 -5.49
N SER A 15 0.03 3.55 -6.47
CA SER A 15 1.34 3.12 -6.98
C SER A 15 2.01 4.22 -7.82
N PHE A 16 1.23 4.92 -8.64
CA PHE A 16 1.73 6.02 -9.45
C PHE A 16 2.08 7.24 -8.58
N ALA A 17 1.27 7.52 -7.56
CA ALA A 17 1.59 8.54 -6.56
C ALA A 17 2.91 8.25 -5.84
N ALA A 18 3.15 7.00 -5.42
CA ALA A 18 4.41 6.59 -4.80
C ALA A 18 5.61 6.83 -5.74
N HIS A 19 5.47 6.48 -7.02
CA HIS A 19 6.50 6.72 -8.03
C HIS A 19 6.82 8.21 -8.21
N LEU A 20 5.78 9.06 -8.32
CA LEU A 20 5.96 10.51 -8.48
C LEU A 20 6.66 11.14 -7.28
N LEU A 21 6.23 10.80 -6.06
CA LEU A 21 6.83 11.32 -4.83
C LEU A 21 8.29 10.88 -4.69
N THR A 22 8.59 9.61 -5.00
CA THR A 22 9.96 9.10 -4.99
C THR A 22 10.83 9.83 -6.02
N LYS A 23 10.32 10.04 -7.24
CA LYS A 23 11.01 10.77 -8.32
C LYS A 23 11.24 12.24 -7.98
N GLN A 24 10.36 12.85 -7.20
CA GLN A 24 10.50 14.23 -6.70
C GLN A 24 11.50 14.35 -5.54
N GLY A 25 12.04 13.23 -5.02
CA GLY A 25 13.02 13.24 -3.95
C GLY A 25 12.43 13.37 -2.55
N PHE A 26 11.18 12.93 -2.33
CA PHE A 26 10.62 12.79 -0.99
C PHE A 26 11.10 11.51 -0.32
N ASN A 27 11.16 11.51 1.02
CA ASN A 27 11.33 10.29 1.80
C ASN A 27 9.96 9.62 1.97
N VAL A 28 9.63 8.70 1.07
CA VAL A 28 8.29 8.07 1.02
C VAL A 28 8.25 6.83 1.89
N VAL A 29 7.17 6.68 2.67
CA VAL A 29 6.85 5.46 3.43
C VAL A 29 5.46 4.99 3.03
N GLY A 30 5.36 3.80 2.45
CA GLY A 30 4.09 3.19 2.08
C GLY A 30 3.38 2.57 3.29
N VAL A 31 2.06 2.77 3.40
CA VAL A 31 1.23 2.19 4.47
C VAL A 31 -0.03 1.59 3.88
N THR A 32 -0.29 0.30 4.12
CA THR A 32 -1.58 -0.33 3.80
C THR A 32 -2.39 -0.52 5.08
N PHE A 33 -3.64 -0.05 5.08
CA PHE A 33 -4.56 -0.23 6.20
C PHE A 33 -5.44 -1.45 5.99
N ALA A 34 -5.30 -2.45 6.86
CA ALA A 34 -6.21 -3.57 6.96
C ALA A 34 -7.37 -3.15 7.88
N LEU A 35 -8.48 -2.71 7.27
CA LEU A 35 -9.65 -2.15 7.97
C LEU A 35 -10.76 -3.17 8.23
N LEU A 36 -10.65 -4.39 7.68
CA LEU A 36 -11.67 -5.42 7.84
C LEU A 36 -11.39 -6.29 9.08
N PRO A 37 -12.40 -6.55 9.94
CA PRO A 37 -12.29 -7.46 11.06
C PRO A 37 -11.77 -8.84 10.62
N LYS A 38 -10.85 -9.40 11.42
CA LYS A 38 -10.33 -10.77 11.27
C LYS A 38 -11.52 -11.75 11.25
N GLY A 39 -11.89 -12.22 10.06
CA GLY A 39 -13.05 -13.10 9.84
C GLY A 39 -13.81 -12.80 8.54
N LEU A 40 -13.86 -11.53 8.12
CA LEU A 40 -14.51 -11.12 6.86
C LEU A 40 -13.55 -11.16 5.66
N THR A 41 -12.24 -11.13 5.92
CA THR A 41 -11.16 -11.27 4.93
C THR A 41 -11.13 -12.66 4.27
N SER A 42 -11.77 -13.67 4.88
CA SER A 42 -11.88 -15.04 4.36
C SER A 42 -12.92 -15.20 3.25
N THR A 43 -13.73 -14.20 2.94
CA THR A 43 -14.89 -14.38 2.03
C THR A 43 -14.54 -14.48 0.55
N GLY A 44 -13.26 -14.67 0.19
CA GLY A 44 -12.84 -15.01 -1.17
C GLY A 44 -13.22 -13.98 -2.22
N ASN A 45 -13.64 -12.77 -1.82
CA ASN A 45 -14.06 -11.73 -2.73
C ASN A 45 -12.80 -11.01 -3.23
N PRO A 46 -12.32 -11.30 -4.46
CA PRO A 46 -11.03 -10.80 -4.95
C PRO A 46 -11.05 -9.28 -5.16
N LYS A 47 -12.25 -8.67 -5.11
CA LYS A 47 -12.49 -7.24 -5.26
C LYS A 47 -12.59 -6.50 -3.92
N ALA A 48 -12.51 -7.19 -2.78
CA ALA A 48 -12.44 -6.49 -1.51
C ALA A 48 -11.11 -5.71 -1.45
N CYS A 49 -11.19 -4.41 -1.21
CA CYS A 49 -10.05 -3.47 -1.07
C CYS A 49 -9.02 -3.90 0.01
N CYS A 50 -9.32 -4.95 0.78
CA CYS A 50 -8.50 -5.49 1.85
C CYS A 50 -8.16 -6.97 1.65
N SER A 51 -8.03 -7.43 0.40
CA SER A 51 -7.56 -8.79 0.09
C SER A 51 -6.04 -8.90 0.32
N LEU A 52 -5.55 -10.13 0.55
CA LEU A 52 -4.12 -10.40 0.60
C LEU A 52 -3.41 -10.00 -0.70
N ASP A 53 -4.09 -10.13 -1.84
CA ASP A 53 -3.56 -9.73 -3.15
C ASP A 53 -3.31 -8.22 -3.23
N SER A 54 -4.24 -7.40 -2.71
CA SER A 54 -4.06 -5.95 -2.63
C SER A 54 -2.83 -5.55 -1.79
N ILE A 55 -2.62 -6.21 -0.65
CA ILE A 55 -1.46 -5.97 0.21
C ILE A 55 -0.16 -6.37 -0.50
N GLU A 56 -0.16 -7.53 -1.15
CA GLU A 56 1.00 -8.04 -1.89
C GLU A 56 1.34 -7.13 -3.10
N ARG A 57 0.33 -6.62 -3.80
CA ARG A 57 0.51 -5.63 -4.87
C ARG A 57 1.11 -4.34 -4.35
N ALA A 58 0.64 -3.83 -3.21
CA ALA A 58 1.23 -2.64 -2.58
C ALA A 58 2.70 -2.87 -2.19
N ARG A 59 3.00 -4.04 -1.62
CA ARG A 59 4.37 -4.44 -1.26
C ARG A 59 5.29 -4.49 -2.49
N ARG A 60 4.88 -5.18 -3.56
CA ARG A 60 5.69 -5.27 -4.80
C ARG A 60 6.00 -3.91 -5.41
N THR A 61 5.02 -3.00 -5.41
CA THR A 61 5.25 -1.62 -5.85
C THR A 61 6.30 -0.94 -4.97
N ALA A 62 6.18 -1.05 -3.65
CA ALA A 62 7.13 -0.43 -2.73
C ALA A 62 8.56 -1.01 -2.87
N ASP A 63 8.68 -2.33 -3.01
CA ASP A 63 9.96 -3.02 -3.24
C ASP A 63 10.61 -2.52 -4.54
N GLY A 64 9.83 -2.40 -5.62
CA GLY A 64 10.31 -1.88 -6.91
C GLY A 64 10.75 -0.41 -6.88
N LEU A 65 10.25 0.38 -5.92
CA LEU A 65 10.65 1.77 -5.70
C LEU A 65 11.71 1.92 -4.60
N ALA A 66 12.13 0.82 -3.96
CA ALA A 66 13.04 0.79 -2.82
C ALA A 66 12.57 1.68 -1.64
N ILE A 67 11.26 1.72 -1.39
CA ILE A 67 10.67 2.45 -0.26
C ILE A 67 10.15 1.47 0.81
N PRO A 68 10.22 1.82 2.11
CA PRO A 68 9.65 1.00 3.16
C PRO A 68 8.13 0.92 3.04
N HIS A 69 7.57 -0.25 3.35
CA HIS A 69 6.12 -0.52 3.34
C HIS A 69 5.68 -1.22 4.62
N TYR A 70 4.61 -0.70 5.24
CA TYR A 70 4.02 -1.25 6.46
C TYR A 70 2.56 -1.60 6.24
N VAL A 71 2.11 -2.64 6.94
CA VAL A 71 0.68 -2.98 7.03
C VAL A 71 0.21 -2.69 8.43
N MET A 72 -0.79 -1.81 8.56
CA MET A 72 -1.38 -1.43 9.84
C MET A 72 -2.78 -2.02 9.95
N ASN A 73 -3.06 -2.64 11.09
CA ASN A 73 -4.39 -3.12 11.45
C ASN A 73 -5.06 -2.04 12.31
N LEU A 74 -6.15 -1.46 11.82
CA LEU A 74 -6.95 -0.41 12.47
C LEU A 74 -8.38 -0.89 12.63
#